data_AF-A0A1Z8AED9-F1
#
_entry.id   AF-A0A1Z8AED9-F1
#
_cell.length_a   1.000
_cell.length_b   1.000
_cell.length_c   1.000
_cell.angle_alpha   90.00
_cell.angle_beta   90.00
_cell.angle_gamma   90.00
#
_symmetry.space_group_name_H-M   'P 1'
#
loop_
_entity.id
_entity.type
_entity.pdbx_description
1 polymer ?
#
loop_
_entity_poly.entity_id
_entity_poly.type
_entity_poly.pdbx_seq_one_letter_code
_entity_poly.pdbx_strand_id
1 'polypeptide(L)'
;MHKHRGFPGRMPSSDAQFTIRRPATKGVTPLAPRERYRDRRAVDRKADELFLTALWQHFGDEPFERGNLDAGRINWLFGREIVAGEDPFDNAHYEAMLKLNLDVIRKNFPQIDLEARV
;
A
#
# COMPACT_ATOMS: atom_id res chain seq x y z
N MET A 1 -10.25 5.62 -11.69
CA MET A 1 -8.92 5.45 -11.05
C MET A 1 -8.36 6.80 -10.68
N HIS A 2 -8.58 7.21 -9.43
CA HIS A 2 -8.01 8.43 -8.85
C HIS A 2 -6.48 8.44 -8.96
N LYS A 3 -5.87 9.63 -9.06
CA LYS A 3 -4.42 9.82 -9.14
C LYS A 3 -3.95 10.58 -7.90
N HIS A 4 -3.32 9.87 -6.97
CA HIS A 4 -2.76 10.43 -5.74
C HIS A 4 -1.59 11.38 -6.08
N ARG A 5 -1.89 12.67 -6.24
CA ARG A 5 -0.90 13.69 -6.60
C ARG A 5 0.05 13.91 -5.42
N GLY A 6 1.35 13.89 -5.69
CA GLY A 6 2.37 14.02 -4.63
C GLY A 6 2.78 12.69 -3.99
N PHE A 7 2.04 11.60 -4.26
CA PHE A 7 2.46 10.26 -3.83
C PHE A 7 3.66 9.77 -4.68
N PRO A 8 4.71 9.21 -4.07
CA PRO A 8 5.88 8.72 -4.81
C PRO A 8 5.52 7.57 -5.76
N GLY A 9 5.96 7.67 -7.02
CA GLY A 9 5.60 6.67 -8.03
C GLY A 9 6.27 5.30 -7.84
N ARG A 10 7.45 5.27 -7.20
CA ARG A 10 8.30 4.09 -7.02
C ARG A 10 9.30 4.28 -5.88
N MET A 11 9.90 3.19 -5.43
CA MET A 11 11.07 3.22 -4.56
C MET A 11 12.26 3.92 -5.27
N PRO A 12 12.99 4.84 -4.60
CA PRO A 12 14.18 5.47 -5.16
C PRO A 12 15.24 4.45 -5.62
N SER A 13 15.88 4.73 -6.75
CA SER A 13 16.96 3.90 -7.32
C SER A 13 16.56 2.42 -7.56
N SER A 14 15.26 2.14 -7.76
CA SER A 14 14.72 0.80 -7.98
C SER A 14 13.57 0.82 -9.00
N ASP A 15 13.22 -0.35 -9.54
CA ASP A 15 12.05 -0.54 -10.40
C ASP A 15 10.79 -0.92 -9.62
N ALA A 16 10.87 -1.04 -8.29
CA ALA A 16 9.73 -1.30 -7.43
C ALA A 16 8.71 -0.15 -7.49
N GLN A 17 7.68 -0.31 -8.33
CA GLN A 17 6.60 0.65 -8.49
C GLN A 17 5.68 0.65 -7.29
N PHE A 18 5.15 1.83 -6.96
CA PHE A 18 4.12 2.04 -5.95
C PHE A 18 2.78 2.47 -6.54
N THR A 19 2.81 3.04 -7.75
CA THR A 19 1.59 3.46 -8.46
C THR A 19 1.59 2.99 -9.91
N ILE A 20 0.40 2.83 -10.48
CA ILE A 20 0.19 2.53 -11.89
C ILE A 20 -0.12 3.80 -12.70
N ARG A 21 0.47 3.87 -13.89
CA ARG A 21 0.32 5.03 -14.80
C ARG A 21 -1.00 5.01 -15.56
N ARG A 22 -1.55 3.82 -15.85
CA ARG A 22 -2.79 3.63 -16.60
C ARG A 22 -3.66 2.58 -15.90
N PRO A 23 -4.99 2.64 -16.02
CA PRO A 23 -5.86 1.55 -15.57
C PRO A 23 -5.54 0.25 -16.31
N ALA A 24 -5.73 -0.89 -15.63
CA ALA A 24 -5.65 -2.21 -16.23
C ALA A 24 -6.72 -2.40 -17.32
N THR A 25 -6.32 -2.98 -18.45
CA THR A 25 -7.18 -3.17 -19.64
C THR A 25 -8.13 -4.36 -19.52
N LYS A 26 -7.84 -5.31 -18.63
CA LYS A 26 -8.62 -6.55 -18.42
C LYS A 26 -9.41 -6.52 -17.11
N GLY A 27 -9.82 -5.32 -16.68
CA GLY A 27 -10.42 -5.10 -15.36
C GLY A 27 -9.37 -4.84 -14.27
N VAL A 28 -9.84 -4.28 -13.15
CA VAL A 28 -8.99 -3.92 -12.01
C VAL A 28 -8.41 -5.19 -11.40
N THR A 29 -7.10 -5.23 -11.15
CA THR A 29 -6.47 -6.37 -10.46
C THR A 29 -7.06 -6.51 -9.05
N PRO A 30 -7.64 -7.67 -8.68
CA PRO A 30 -8.17 -7.86 -7.34
C PRO A 30 -7.08 -7.79 -6.26
N LEU A 31 -7.44 -7.22 -5.11
CA LEU A 31 -6.60 -7.27 -3.92
C LEU A 31 -6.77 -8.63 -3.21
N ALA A 32 -5.65 -9.25 -2.91
CA ALA A 32 -5.56 -10.53 -2.25
C ALA A 32 -4.30 -10.58 -1.37
N PRO A 33 -4.40 -11.01 -0.09
CA PRO A 33 -3.24 -11.12 0.78
C PRO A 33 -2.19 -12.08 0.20
N ARG A 34 -0.91 -11.71 0.33
CA ARG A 34 0.23 -12.57 0.01
C ARG A 34 0.93 -13.06 1.27
N GLU A 35 1.36 -14.32 1.26
CA GLU A 35 2.19 -14.91 2.30
C GLU A 35 3.59 -14.27 2.29
N ARG A 36 4.15 -13.96 3.46
CA ARG A 36 5.52 -13.42 3.59
C ARG A 36 6.39 -14.43 4.32
N TYR A 37 7.22 -15.14 3.57
CA TYR A 37 8.19 -16.10 4.10
C TYR A 37 9.48 -15.41 4.58
N ARG A 38 10.24 -16.10 5.45
CA ARG A 38 11.45 -15.56 6.10
C ARG A 38 12.57 -15.23 5.10
N ASP A 39 12.62 -15.93 3.99
CA ASP A 39 13.61 -15.80 2.91
C ASP A 39 13.29 -14.67 1.91
N ARG A 40 12.24 -13.87 2.17
CA ARG A 40 11.90 -12.71 1.33
C ARG A 40 13.13 -11.82 1.13
N ARG A 41 13.34 -11.32 -0.09
CA ARG A 41 14.56 -10.56 -0.41
C ARG A 41 14.59 -9.25 0.36
N ALA A 42 15.79 -8.80 0.75
CA ALA A 42 15.96 -7.56 1.51
C ALA A 42 15.40 -6.33 0.77
N VAL A 43 15.57 -6.29 -0.56
CA VAL A 43 15.02 -5.20 -1.40
C VAL A 43 13.49 -5.17 -1.38
N ASP A 44 12.83 -6.34 -1.38
CA ASP A 44 11.38 -6.41 -1.33
C ASP A 44 10.85 -5.96 0.03
N ARG A 45 11.56 -6.29 1.12
CA ARG A 45 11.25 -5.79 2.47
C ARG A 45 11.41 -4.28 2.56
N LYS A 46 12.48 -3.73 1.98
CA LYS A 46 12.70 -2.28 1.96
C LYS A 46 11.64 -1.54 1.16
N ALA A 47 11.19 -2.13 0.05
CA ALA A 47 10.10 -1.56 -0.74
C ALA A 47 8.76 -1.57 0.00
N ASP A 48 8.46 -2.59 0.82
CA ASP A 48 7.28 -2.60 1.69
C ASP A 48 7.34 -1.48 2.74
N GLU A 49 8.49 -1.34 3.41
CA GLU A 49 8.71 -0.28 4.40
C GLU A 49 8.49 1.11 3.79
N LEU A 50 9.19 1.42 2.69
CA LEU A 50 9.09 2.73 2.04
C LEU A 50 7.68 3.00 1.49
N PHE A 51 6.97 1.97 1.06
CA PHE A 51 5.59 2.12 0.62
C PHE A 51 4.67 2.46 1.80
N LEU A 52 4.79 1.78 2.94
CA LEU A 52 4.02 2.10 4.14
C LEU A 52 4.36 3.49 4.67
N THR A 53 5.63 3.89 4.68
CA THR A 53 6.04 5.26 5.03
C THR A 53 5.38 6.28 4.11
N ALA A 54 5.37 6.04 2.80
CA ALA A 54 4.71 6.93 1.85
C ALA A 54 3.19 6.99 2.07
N LEU A 55 2.54 5.87 2.39
CA LEU A 55 1.11 5.84 2.73
C LEU A 55 0.84 6.65 3.99
N TRP A 56 1.64 6.47 5.06
CA TRP A 56 1.50 7.22 6.29
C TRP A 56 1.68 8.73 6.08
N GLN A 57 2.75 9.13 5.39
CA GLN A 57 3.02 10.55 5.11
C GLN A 57 1.94 11.21 4.24
N HIS A 58 1.25 10.43 3.40
CA HIS A 58 0.29 10.98 2.45
C HIS A 58 -1.15 10.96 2.97
N PHE A 59 -1.54 9.91 3.71
CA PHE A 59 -2.92 9.68 4.15
C PHE A 59 -3.09 9.70 5.67
N GLY A 60 -2.00 9.53 6.43
CA GLY A 60 -2.07 9.40 7.88
C GLY A 60 -2.84 8.14 8.32
N ASP A 61 -3.68 8.32 9.34
CA ASP A 61 -4.54 7.30 9.93
C ASP A 61 -5.95 7.24 9.31
N GLU A 62 -6.24 8.14 8.38
CA GLU A 62 -7.54 8.22 7.72
C GLU A 62 -7.69 7.16 6.61
N PRO A 63 -8.91 6.66 6.36
CA PRO A 63 -9.19 5.85 5.17
C PRO A 63 -8.90 6.60 3.87
N PHE A 64 -8.43 5.89 2.85
CA PHE A 64 -8.09 6.45 1.55
C PHE A 64 -8.53 5.56 0.40
N GLU A 65 -8.86 6.17 -0.75
CA GLU A 65 -9.16 5.42 -1.97
C GLU A 65 -7.93 4.66 -2.46
N ARG A 66 -8.11 3.41 -2.90
CA ARG A 66 -7.06 2.64 -3.58
C ARG A 66 -6.45 3.43 -4.75
N GLY A 67 -7.27 4.11 -5.55
CA GLY A 67 -6.84 4.98 -6.64
C GLY A 67 -5.85 4.30 -7.59
N ASN A 68 -4.72 4.95 -7.84
CA ASN A 68 -3.65 4.46 -8.70
C ASN A 68 -2.56 3.69 -7.95
N LEU A 69 -2.76 3.32 -6.68
CA LEU A 69 -1.79 2.49 -5.96
C LEU A 69 -1.66 1.11 -6.63
N ASP A 70 -0.43 0.63 -6.72
CA ASP A 70 -0.13 -0.64 -7.38
C ASP A 70 -0.63 -1.83 -6.54
N ALA A 71 -1.50 -2.66 -7.13
CA ALA A 71 -2.05 -3.84 -6.46
C ALA A 71 -0.96 -4.86 -6.12
N GLY A 72 0.07 -4.98 -6.96
CA GLY A 72 1.21 -5.86 -6.70
C GLY A 72 1.91 -5.48 -5.39
N ARG A 73 2.08 -4.18 -5.14
CA ARG A 73 2.61 -3.67 -3.87
C ARG A 73 1.63 -3.81 -2.72
N ILE A 74 0.37 -3.41 -2.88
CA ILE A 74 -0.65 -3.51 -1.82
C ILE A 74 -0.81 -4.97 -1.34
N ASN A 75 -0.83 -5.94 -2.24
CA ASN A 75 -1.08 -7.35 -1.89
C ASN A 75 -0.04 -7.97 -0.94
N TRP A 76 1.18 -7.42 -0.85
CA TRP A 76 2.17 -7.87 0.14
C TRP A 76 1.84 -7.44 1.58
N LEU A 77 1.01 -6.41 1.73
CA LEU A 77 0.66 -5.75 2.99
C LEU A 77 -0.83 -5.88 3.32
N PHE A 78 -1.64 -6.23 2.33
CA PHE A 78 -3.08 -6.37 2.46
C PHE A 78 -3.46 -7.53 3.38
N GLY A 79 -4.47 -7.31 4.22
CA GLY A 79 -4.91 -8.23 5.27
C GLY A 79 -4.05 -8.19 6.54
N ARG A 80 -3.04 -7.30 6.60
CA ARG A 80 -2.20 -7.08 7.78
C ARG A 80 -2.03 -5.59 8.05
N GLU A 81 -1.07 -4.95 7.38
CA GLU A 81 -0.76 -3.53 7.55
C GLU A 81 -1.72 -2.62 6.78
N ILE A 82 -2.26 -3.11 5.66
CA ILE A 82 -3.32 -2.46 4.89
C ILE A 82 -4.56 -3.34 5.01
N VAL A 83 -5.69 -2.76 5.39
CA VAL A 83 -6.97 -3.48 5.53
C VAL A 83 -8.08 -2.73 4.80
N ALA A 84 -9.23 -3.38 4.63
CA ALA A 84 -10.42 -2.74 4.08
C ALA A 84 -10.84 -1.54 4.95
N GLY A 85 -11.11 -0.41 4.30
CA GLY A 85 -11.61 0.82 4.90
C GLY A 85 -13.14 0.96 4.87
N GLU A 86 -13.84 0.01 4.25
CA GLU A 86 -15.29 -0.02 4.04
C GLU A 86 -15.85 -1.44 4.19
N ASP A 87 -17.17 -1.55 4.37
CA ASP A 87 -17.93 -2.80 4.42
C ASP A 87 -19.32 -2.59 3.78
N PRO A 88 -19.67 -3.28 2.69
CA PRO A 88 -18.89 -4.32 2.01
C PRO A 88 -17.66 -3.78 1.26
N PHE A 89 -16.60 -4.58 1.18
CA PHE A 89 -15.35 -4.24 0.48
C PHE A 89 -15.28 -4.87 -0.92
N ASP A 90 -15.14 -4.05 -1.95
CA ASP A 90 -14.88 -4.51 -3.32
C ASP A 90 -13.37 -4.55 -3.60
N ASN A 91 -12.78 -5.75 -3.55
CA ASN A 91 -11.35 -5.92 -3.76
C ASN A 91 -10.89 -5.64 -5.21
N ALA A 92 -11.81 -5.49 -6.16
CA ALA A 92 -11.56 -5.25 -7.58
C ALA A 92 -12.12 -3.90 -8.04
N HIS A 93 -12.17 -2.90 -7.16
CA HIS A 93 -12.54 -1.53 -7.52
C HIS A 93 -11.42 -0.53 -7.28
N TYR A 94 -11.33 0.54 -8.09
CA TYR A 94 -10.32 1.60 -7.89
C TYR A 94 -10.71 2.60 -6.80
N GLU A 95 -12.00 2.73 -6.50
CA GLU A 95 -12.51 3.61 -5.45
C GLU A 95 -12.68 2.85 -4.12
N ALA A 96 -12.26 1.57 -4.08
CA ALA A 96 -12.30 0.79 -2.86
C ALA A 96 -11.49 1.47 -1.76
N MET A 97 -12.11 1.63 -0.59
CA MET A 97 -11.48 2.30 0.54
C MET A 97 -10.54 1.35 1.27
N LEU A 98 -9.33 1.82 1.55
CA LEU A 98 -8.29 1.14 2.32
C LEU A 98 -7.96 1.96 3.55
N LYS A 99 -7.43 1.31 4.59
CA LYS A 99 -6.89 2.00 5.77
C LYS A 99 -5.63 1.30 6.28
N LEU A 100 -4.78 2.06 6.95
CA LEU A 100 -3.61 1.51 7.63
C LEU A 100 -4.00 0.91 8.98
N ASN A 101 -3.49 -0.28 9.28
CA ASN A 101 -3.56 -0.87 10.61
C ASN A 101 -2.29 -0.51 11.38
N LEU A 102 -2.34 0.61 12.11
CA LEU A 102 -1.17 1.18 12.77
C LEU A 102 -0.54 0.23 13.79
N ASP A 103 -1.33 -0.55 14.52
CA ASP A 103 -0.80 -1.49 15.52
C ASP A 103 0.02 -2.61 14.88
N VAL A 104 -0.44 -3.12 13.73
CA VAL A 104 0.29 -4.12 12.96
C VAL A 104 1.54 -3.51 12.31
N ILE A 105 1.46 -2.27 11.83
CA ILE A 105 2.61 -1.55 11.27
C ILE A 105 3.67 -1.34 12.35
N ARG A 106 3.32 -0.83 13.53
CA ARG A 106 4.25 -0.64 14.67
C ARG A 106 4.98 -1.93 15.02
N LYS A 107 4.25 -3.05 15.03
CA LYS A 107 4.82 -4.37 15.34
C LYS A 107 5.76 -4.90 14.25
N ASN A 108 5.36 -4.79 12.98
CA ASN A 108 6.07 -5.44 11.87
C ASN A 108 7.14 -4.55 11.24
N PHE A 109 7.00 -3.22 11.38
CA PHE A 109 7.87 -2.19 10.83
C PHE A 109 8.18 -1.11 11.88
N PRO A 110 8.85 -1.47 13.00
CA PRO A 110 9.13 -0.54 14.10
C PRO A 110 10.03 0.65 13.71
N GLN A 111 10.67 0.59 12.54
CA GLN A 111 11.48 1.67 11.97
C GLN A 111 10.65 2.80 11.32
N ILE A 112 9.36 2.59 11.10
CA ILE A 112 8.46 3.63 10.56
C ILE A 112 8.01 4.51 11.71
N ASP A 113 8.35 5.79 11.64
CA ASP A 113 7.87 6.80 12.57
C ASP A 113 6.41 7.18 12.23
N LEU A 114 5.47 6.73 13.07
CA LEU A 114 4.04 7.03 12.94
C LEU A 114 3.61 8.24 13.78
N GLU A 115 4.54 8.96 14.38
CA GLU A 115 4.27 10.18 15.16
C GLU A 115 4.76 11.43 14.42
N ALA A 116 5.71 11.28 13.50
CA ALA A 116 6.10 12.31 12.55
C ALA A 116 4.94 12.58 11.56
N ARG A 117 4.09 13.56 11.89
CA ARG A 117 3.21 14.22 10.91
C ARG A 117 4.04 15.27 10.16
N VAL A 118 4.03 15.19 8.82
CA VAL A 118 4.63 16.21 7.94
C VAL A 118 3.61 17.32 7.68
#